data_AF-A0A672NBZ6-F1
#
_entry.id   AF-A0A672NBZ6-F1
#
_cell.length_a   1.000
_cell.length_b   1.000
_cell.length_c   1.000
_cell.angle_alpha   90.00
_cell.angle_beta   90.00
_cell.angle_gamma   90.00
#
_symmetry.space_group_name_H-M   'P 1'
#
loop_
_entity.id
_entity.type
_entity.pdbx_description
1 polymer ?
#
loop_
_entity_poly.entity_id
_entity_poly.type
_entity_poly.pdbx_seq_one_letter_code
_entity_poly.pdbx_strand_id
1 'polypeptide(L)'
;MTIGFNKACVKNVFTVILVLIYLLLTTVAVFLAYQTISDFMEKLNHPVMSVSYKEVEEFAAPGIALYPGKAQLLSCVHHYHDNIPPLVALDRLKGRNCIKEEVIYYGPYSNQTQTRAIVVSGPTDVRNRELIFLQFSRNETEEDFSAISYMIFAKFSDMLESSDKAAFMMDCERNYSMWTFSGGFRTWVKMSLVKTSGRGNESYYLPIFVNFSRIIVTANPWNTIAILCGVFMALFKAADFAKLSIKWTIKIRKRHLRAKIRELNQIS
;
A
#
# COMPACT_ATOMS: atom_id res chain seq x y z
N MET A 1 -45.98 3.45 49.05
CA MET A 1 -45.36 4.78 49.27
C MET A 1 -44.02 4.52 49.93
N THR A 2 -42.85 4.90 49.40
CA THR A 2 -42.49 6.17 48.76
C THR A 2 -41.52 5.93 47.60
N ILE A 3 -41.94 6.31 46.39
CA ILE A 3 -41.06 6.56 45.25
C ILE A 3 -40.32 7.88 45.56
N GLY A 4 -39.36 7.81 46.47
CA GLY A 4 -38.43 8.90 46.74
C GLY A 4 -37.28 8.79 45.75
N PHE A 5 -37.53 9.07 44.47
CA PHE A 5 -36.49 9.08 43.45
C PHE A 5 -35.34 9.98 43.93
N ASN A 6 -34.17 9.40 44.17
CA ASN A 6 -32.99 10.12 44.61
C ASN A 6 -32.56 11.06 43.48
N LYS A 7 -33.05 12.31 43.51
CA LYS A 7 -32.97 13.31 42.44
C LYS A 7 -31.53 13.56 41.97
N ALA A 8 -30.56 13.36 42.85
CA ALA A 8 -29.14 13.41 42.55
C ALA A 8 -28.67 12.23 41.66
N CYS A 9 -29.15 11.02 41.92
CA CYS A 9 -28.81 9.83 41.13
C CYS A 9 -29.39 9.94 39.71
N VAL A 10 -30.65 10.39 39.57
CA VAL A 10 -31.28 10.62 38.26
C VAL A 10 -30.55 11.71 37.48
N LYS A 11 -30.15 12.81 38.15
CA LYS A 11 -29.36 13.88 37.52
C LYS A 11 -28.00 13.38 37.05
N ASN A 12 -27.32 12.54 37.82
CA ASN A 12 -26.02 11.97 37.43
C ASN A 12 -26.18 11.02 36.25
N VAL A 13 -27.17 10.13 36.26
CA VAL A 13 -27.47 9.23 35.14
C VAL A 13 -27.78 10.03 33.87
N PHE A 14 -28.62 11.07 33.98
CA PHE A 14 -28.93 11.93 32.83
C PHE A 14 -27.70 12.70 32.34
N THR A 15 -26.81 13.12 33.24
CA THR A 15 -25.55 13.77 32.87
C THR A 15 -24.64 12.82 32.11
N VAL A 16 -24.50 11.57 32.56
CA VAL A 16 -23.70 10.55 31.87
C VAL A 16 -24.29 10.23 30.49
N ILE A 17 -25.61 10.08 30.39
CA ILE A 17 -26.30 9.86 29.11
C ILE A 17 -26.05 11.03 28.16
N LEU A 18 -26.16 12.27 28.64
CA LEU A 18 -25.84 13.46 27.83
C LEU A 18 -24.40 13.42 27.33
N VAL A 19 -23.42 13.08 28.18
CA VAL A 19 -22.02 12.96 27.78
C VAL A 19 -21.84 11.91 26.68
N LEU A 20 -22.50 10.76 26.79
CA LEU A 20 -22.46 9.71 25.76
C LEU A 20 -23.08 10.18 24.44
N ILE A 21 -24.22 10.88 24.49
CA ILE A 21 -24.85 11.46 23.30
C ILE A 21 -23.91 12.48 22.64
N TYR A 22 -23.28 13.36 23.42
CA TYR A 22 -22.33 14.32 22.88
C TYR A 22 -21.10 13.64 22.28
N LEU A 23 -20.55 12.61 22.92
CA LEU A 23 -19.46 11.82 22.35
C LEU A 23 -19.86 11.19 21.03
N LEU A 24 -21.06 10.58 20.97
CA LEU A 24 -21.58 9.94 19.77
C LEU A 24 -21.74 10.95 18.62
N LEU A 25 -22.36 12.10 18.90
CA LEU A 25 -22.50 13.19 17.92
C LEU A 25 -21.14 13.69 17.42
N THR A 26 -20.15 13.80 18.31
CA THR A 26 -18.80 14.24 17.95
C THR A 26 -18.10 13.20 17.07
N THR A 27 -18.23 11.91 17.40
CA THR A 27 -17.70 10.83 16.55
C THR A 27 -18.34 10.80 15.17
N VAL A 28 -19.66 10.99 15.07
CA VAL A 28 -20.35 11.06 13.77
C VAL A 28 -19.87 12.26 12.96
N ALA A 29 -19.67 13.43 13.58
CA ALA A 29 -19.16 14.62 12.90
C ALA A 29 -17.74 14.41 12.36
N VAL A 30 -16.84 13.85 13.17
CA VAL A 30 -15.46 13.54 12.77
C VAL A 30 -15.44 12.47 11.67
N PHE A 31 -16.30 11.46 11.76
CA PHE A 31 -16.42 10.42 10.75
C PHE A 31 -16.90 10.96 9.41
N LEU A 32 -17.92 11.82 9.38
CA LEU A 32 -18.38 12.48 8.16
C LEU A 32 -17.29 13.37 7.55
N ALA A 33 -16.57 14.14 8.38
CA ALA A 33 -15.45 14.95 7.93
C ALA A 33 -14.30 14.09 7.36
N TYR A 34 -14.05 12.92 7.95
CA TYR A 34 -13.07 11.97 7.43
C TYR A 34 -13.50 11.38 6.09
N GLN A 35 -14.76 10.96 5.96
CA GLN A 35 -15.30 10.46 4.69
C GLN A 35 -15.20 11.51 3.58
N THR A 36 -15.58 12.76 3.84
CA THR A 36 -15.45 13.81 2.82
C THR A 36 -14.01 14.02 2.39
N ILE A 37 -13.05 14.04 3.33
CA ILE A 37 -11.62 14.12 2.98
C ILE A 37 -11.18 12.92 2.15
N SER A 38 -11.61 11.71 2.50
CA SER A 38 -11.30 10.49 1.74
C SER A 38 -11.83 10.57 0.31
N ASP A 39 -13.09 10.98 0.13
CA ASP A 39 -13.73 11.14 -1.18
C ASP A 39 -13.03 12.21 -2.03
N PHE A 40 -12.54 13.29 -1.40
CA PHE A 40 -11.73 14.30 -2.09
C PHE A 40 -10.37 13.73 -2.51
N MET A 41 -9.72 12.96 -1.64
CA MET A 41 -8.43 12.34 -1.93
C MET A 41 -8.51 11.35 -3.10
N GLU A 42 -9.64 10.64 -3.26
CA GLU A 42 -9.87 9.74 -4.39
C GLU A 42 -10.01 10.47 -5.73
N LYS A 43 -10.49 11.73 -5.71
CA LYS A 43 -10.63 12.56 -6.91
C LYS A 43 -9.33 13.20 -7.36
N LEU A 44 -8.32 13.31 -6.49
CA LEU A 44 -7.02 13.91 -6.82
C LEU A 44 -6.18 12.96 -7.70
N ASN A 45 -5.49 13.53 -8.67
CA ASN A 45 -4.52 12.78 -9.47
C ASN A 45 -3.18 12.74 -8.73
N HIS A 46 -2.61 11.54 -8.58
CA HIS A 46 -1.32 11.28 -7.92
C HIS A 46 -1.25 11.72 -6.45
N PRO A 47 -2.08 11.14 -5.56
CA PRO A 47 -1.96 11.41 -4.13
C PRO A 47 -0.62 10.91 -3.59
N VAL A 48 -0.10 11.59 -2.56
CA VAL A 48 1.07 11.11 -1.83
C VAL A 48 0.69 9.82 -1.09
N MET A 49 1.40 8.73 -1.40
CA MET A 49 1.15 7.41 -0.81
C MET A 49 2.07 7.15 0.39
N SER A 50 1.56 6.40 1.38
CA SER A 50 2.37 5.88 2.48
C SER A 50 2.86 4.46 2.20
N VAL A 51 3.93 4.07 2.90
CA VAL A 51 4.46 2.70 2.86
C VAL A 51 4.17 2.02 4.19
N SER A 52 3.64 0.81 4.14
CA SER A 52 3.50 -0.07 5.30
C SER A 52 4.14 -1.42 4.99
N TYR A 53 4.99 -1.87 5.91
CA TYR A 53 5.56 -3.21 5.84
C TYR A 53 4.67 -4.18 6.60
N LYS A 54 4.35 -5.29 5.96
CA LYS A 54 3.69 -6.43 6.58
C LYS A 54 4.62 -7.61 6.44
N GLU A 55 5.09 -8.13 7.56
CA GLU A 55 5.83 -9.39 7.56
C GLU A 55 4.87 -10.52 7.21
N VAL A 56 5.28 -11.39 6.30
CA VAL A 56 4.50 -12.53 5.83
C VAL A 56 5.41 -13.75 5.84
N GLU A 57 4.91 -14.86 6.38
CA GLU A 57 5.66 -16.12 6.43
C GLU A 57 5.68 -16.83 5.07
N GLU A 58 4.61 -16.69 4.29
CA GLU A 58 4.42 -17.32 2.99
C GLU A 58 3.78 -16.36 1.99
N PHE A 59 4.35 -16.26 0.79
CA PHE A 59 3.75 -15.52 -0.33
C PHE A 59 2.98 -16.45 -1.25
N ALA A 60 1.96 -15.89 -1.91
CA ALA A 60 1.39 -16.55 -3.09
C ALA A 60 2.49 -16.67 -4.16
N ALA A 61 2.58 -17.83 -4.81
CA ALA A 61 3.64 -18.11 -5.78
C ALA A 61 3.62 -17.06 -6.91
N PRO A 62 4.65 -16.22 -7.06
CA PRO A 62 4.70 -15.23 -8.12
C PRO A 62 4.91 -15.93 -9.47
N GLY A 63 4.40 -15.34 -10.54
CA GLY A 63 4.68 -15.83 -11.88
C GLY A 63 5.92 -15.15 -12.45
N ILE A 64 6.95 -15.91 -12.80
CA ILE A 64 8.18 -15.40 -13.41
C ILE A 64 8.13 -15.74 -14.90
N ALA A 65 7.79 -14.75 -15.73
CA ALA A 65 7.78 -14.87 -17.17
C ALA A 65 9.18 -14.57 -17.73
N LEU A 66 9.80 -15.57 -18.36
CA LEU A 66 11.14 -15.48 -18.91
C LEU A 66 11.04 -15.39 -20.44
N TYR A 67 11.85 -14.52 -21.05
CA TYR A 67 11.93 -14.32 -22.49
C TYR A 67 13.29 -14.81 -23.00
N PRO A 68 13.50 -16.12 -23.11
CA PRO A 68 14.81 -16.69 -23.44
C PRO A 68 15.20 -16.53 -24.92
N GLY A 69 14.26 -16.14 -25.80
CA GLY A 69 14.51 -16.04 -27.24
C GLY A 69 14.96 -17.38 -27.83
N LYS A 70 16.21 -17.44 -28.29
CA LYS A 70 16.84 -18.67 -28.82
C LYS A 70 17.44 -19.59 -27.73
N ALA A 71 17.51 -19.16 -26.47
CA ALA A 71 18.05 -19.95 -25.37
C ALA A 71 17.07 -21.03 -24.88
N GLN A 72 17.59 -22.12 -24.33
CA GLN A 72 16.80 -23.21 -23.76
C GLN A 72 16.97 -23.28 -22.24
N LEU A 73 15.85 -23.48 -21.53
CA LEU A 73 15.84 -23.74 -20.09
C LEU A 73 16.19 -25.22 -19.84
N LEU A 74 17.40 -25.47 -19.32
CA LEU A 74 17.91 -26.81 -19.02
C LEU A 74 17.36 -27.37 -17.72
N SER A 75 17.38 -26.58 -16.65
CA SER A 75 17.03 -27.02 -15.30
C SER A 75 16.20 -25.98 -14.58
N CYS A 76 15.25 -26.46 -13.78
CA CYS A 76 14.33 -25.65 -13.01
C CYS A 76 13.90 -26.39 -11.75
N VAL A 77 14.49 -26.02 -10.61
CA VAL A 77 14.36 -26.76 -9.35
C VAL A 77 14.23 -25.80 -8.17
N HIS A 78 13.32 -26.12 -7.25
CA HIS A 78 13.18 -25.39 -5.98
C HIS A 78 14.17 -25.93 -4.94
N HIS A 79 14.86 -25.02 -4.28
CA HIS A 79 15.79 -25.28 -3.19
C HIS A 79 15.34 -24.55 -1.93
N TYR A 80 15.72 -25.08 -0.78
CA TYR A 80 15.45 -24.50 0.53
C TYR A 80 16.76 -24.29 1.29
N HIS A 81 16.78 -23.31 2.20
CA HIS A 81 17.91 -23.05 3.11
C HIS A 81 19.26 -22.79 2.43
N ASP A 82 19.27 -22.07 1.29
CA ASP A 82 20.48 -21.67 0.54
C ASP A 82 21.38 -22.83 0.04
N ASN A 83 20.96 -24.09 0.20
CA ASN A 83 21.71 -25.27 -0.20
C ASN A 83 21.52 -25.56 -1.69
N ILE A 84 22.36 -24.93 -2.50
CA ILE A 84 22.32 -25.08 -3.96
C ILE A 84 23.51 -25.93 -4.35
N PRO A 85 23.29 -27.10 -4.97
CA PRO A 85 24.39 -27.96 -5.37
C PRO A 85 25.32 -27.19 -6.33
N PRO A 86 26.63 -27.50 -6.33
CA PRO A 86 27.52 -27.02 -7.39
C PRO A 86 26.96 -27.43 -8.76
N LEU A 87 27.38 -26.79 -9.86
CA LEU A 87 26.91 -27.11 -11.22
C LEU A 87 27.09 -28.61 -11.53
N VAL A 88 26.09 -29.43 -11.20
CA VAL A 88 26.11 -30.88 -11.42
C VAL A 88 25.65 -31.11 -12.85
N ALA A 89 26.41 -31.96 -13.54
CA ALA A 89 26.10 -32.42 -14.89
C ALA A 89 24.62 -32.80 -15.05
N LEU A 90 24.12 -32.48 -16.24
CA LEU A 90 22.75 -32.56 -16.76
C LEU A 90 21.98 -33.87 -16.42
N ASP A 91 22.67 -34.94 -16.07
CA ASP A 91 22.14 -36.30 -16.04
C ASP A 91 21.58 -36.76 -14.68
N ARG A 92 21.81 -36.03 -13.57
CA ARG A 92 21.34 -36.45 -12.23
C ARG A 92 20.11 -35.69 -11.70
N LEU A 93 19.59 -34.70 -12.42
CA LEU A 93 18.53 -33.79 -11.94
C LEU A 93 17.12 -34.20 -12.44
N LYS A 94 16.78 -35.49 -12.39
CA LYS A 94 15.38 -35.98 -12.49
C LYS A 94 14.57 -35.69 -11.20
N GLY A 95 14.88 -34.59 -10.51
CA GLY A 95 14.40 -34.29 -9.16
C GLY A 95 13.55 -33.03 -9.16
N ARG A 96 12.22 -33.22 -9.13
CA ARG A 96 11.16 -32.20 -8.93
C ARG A 96 11.30 -30.98 -9.86
N ASN A 97 10.87 -31.16 -11.11
CA ASN A 97 10.67 -30.06 -12.05
C ASN A 97 9.73 -29.01 -11.44
N CYS A 98 10.10 -27.75 -11.54
CA CYS A 98 9.19 -26.64 -11.29
C CYS A 98 7.96 -26.71 -12.21
N ILE A 99 6.86 -26.10 -11.77
CA ILE A 99 5.69 -25.90 -12.61
C ILE A 99 6.01 -24.77 -13.58
N LYS A 100 5.96 -25.07 -14.88
CA LYS A 100 6.20 -24.11 -15.95
C LYS A 100 5.17 -24.24 -17.05
N GLU A 101 4.85 -23.12 -17.67
CA GLU A 101 3.95 -23.04 -18.81
C GLU A 101 4.56 -22.16 -19.89
N GLU A 102 4.32 -22.51 -21.15
CA GLU A 102 4.81 -21.75 -22.29
C GLU A 102 3.64 -20.99 -22.91
N VAL A 103 3.80 -19.67 -23.06
CA VAL A 103 2.78 -18.78 -23.62
C VAL A 103 3.40 -18.01 -24.77
N ILE A 104 2.72 -18.02 -25.92
CA ILE A 104 3.10 -17.25 -27.10
C ILE A 104 2.05 -16.15 -27.27
N TYR A 105 2.50 -14.90 -27.29
CA TYR A 105 1.62 -13.75 -27.41
C TYR A 105 2.29 -12.60 -28.18
N TYR A 106 1.49 -11.65 -28.66
CA TYR A 106 1.98 -10.45 -29.32
C TYR A 106 2.23 -9.35 -28.30
N GLY A 107 3.42 -8.76 -28.33
CA GLY A 107 3.79 -7.69 -27.40
C GLY A 107 2.90 -6.45 -27.59
N PRO A 108 2.52 -5.75 -26.51
CA PRO A 108 1.67 -4.55 -26.57
C PRO A 108 2.35 -3.36 -27.26
N TYR A 109 3.69 -3.34 -27.32
CA TYR A 109 4.49 -2.25 -27.90
C TYR A 109 5.00 -2.58 -29.31
N SER A 110 5.07 -3.88 -29.64
CA SER A 110 5.56 -4.37 -30.93
C SER A 110 4.51 -5.28 -31.54
N ASN A 111 3.50 -4.68 -32.20
CA ASN A 111 2.37 -5.39 -32.81
C ASN A 111 2.75 -6.42 -33.89
N GLN A 112 4.03 -6.55 -34.26
CA GLN A 112 4.49 -7.41 -35.34
C GLN A 112 5.32 -8.61 -34.86
N THR A 113 5.81 -8.62 -33.61
CA THR A 113 6.68 -9.71 -33.12
C THR A 113 5.93 -10.61 -32.15
N GLN A 114 5.80 -11.89 -32.51
CA GLN A 114 5.38 -12.92 -31.57
C GLN A 114 6.51 -13.12 -30.55
N THR A 115 6.16 -12.97 -29.28
CA THR A 115 7.07 -13.20 -28.16
C THR A 115 6.75 -14.54 -27.53
N ARG A 116 7.79 -15.32 -27.27
CA ARG A 116 7.71 -16.60 -26.58
C ARG A 116 8.14 -16.40 -25.14
N ALA A 117 7.21 -16.61 -24.20
CA ALA A 117 7.46 -16.51 -22.77
C ALA A 117 7.38 -17.89 -22.11
N ILE A 118 8.37 -18.22 -21.30
CA ILE A 118 8.34 -19.38 -20.40
C ILE A 118 8.01 -18.86 -19.00
N VAL A 119 6.81 -19.15 -18.52
CA VAL A 119 6.36 -18.72 -17.21
C VAL A 119 6.60 -19.83 -16.19
N VAL A 120 7.25 -19.50 -15.10
CA VAL A 120 7.59 -20.44 -14.02
C VAL A 120 6.95 -19.98 -12.72
N SER A 121 6.46 -20.94 -11.94
CA SER A 121 5.98 -20.69 -10.58
C SER A 121 7.17 -20.39 -9.65
N GLY A 122 7.15 -19.21 -9.04
CA GLY A 122 8.22 -18.74 -8.15
C GLY A 122 8.15 -19.31 -6.72
N PRO A 123 9.09 -18.93 -5.85
CA PRO A 123 9.13 -19.37 -4.46
C PRO A 123 7.98 -18.78 -3.64
N THR A 124 7.52 -19.55 -2.66
CA THR A 124 6.39 -19.24 -1.76
C THR A 124 6.85 -19.05 -0.32
N ASP A 125 7.73 -19.93 0.16
CA ASP A 125 8.10 -20.04 1.56
C ASP A 125 9.30 -19.15 1.90
N VAL A 126 9.02 -18.02 2.55
CA VAL A 126 10.04 -17.04 2.95
C VAL A 126 10.83 -17.56 4.15
N ARG A 127 10.14 -18.24 5.08
CA ARG A 127 10.71 -18.68 6.35
C ARG A 127 11.78 -19.73 6.15
N ASN A 128 11.54 -20.68 5.25
CA ASN A 128 12.51 -21.71 4.87
C ASN A 128 13.48 -21.26 3.77
N ARG A 129 13.47 -19.97 3.41
CA ARG A 129 14.30 -19.37 2.34
C ARG A 129 14.22 -20.17 1.05
N GLU A 130 12.99 -20.41 0.59
CA GLU A 130 12.78 -21.05 -0.69
C GLU A 130 13.32 -20.18 -1.83
N LEU A 131 14.00 -20.81 -2.77
CA LEU A 131 14.52 -20.17 -3.97
C LEU A 131 14.37 -21.12 -5.16
N ILE A 132 14.24 -20.55 -6.34
CA ILE A 132 14.22 -21.31 -7.58
C ILE A 132 15.54 -21.17 -8.33
N PHE A 133 16.11 -22.30 -8.75
CA PHE A 133 17.32 -22.34 -9.56
C PHE A 133 16.96 -22.61 -11.01
N LEU A 134 17.23 -21.63 -11.87
CA LEU A 134 16.97 -21.68 -13.31
C LEU A 134 18.31 -21.71 -14.05
N GLN A 135 18.52 -22.74 -14.88
CA GLN A 135 19.72 -22.88 -15.69
C GLN A 135 19.36 -22.81 -17.17
N PHE A 136 20.03 -21.92 -17.89
CA PHE A 136 19.85 -21.73 -19.33
C PHE A 136 21.11 -22.16 -20.09
N SER A 137 20.91 -22.62 -21.31
CA SER A 137 21.99 -22.84 -22.27
C SER A 137 21.63 -22.32 -23.64
N ARG A 138 22.64 -21.80 -24.33
CA ARG A 138 22.58 -21.32 -25.69
C ARG A 138 23.92 -21.65 -26.34
N ASN A 139 23.88 -22.31 -27.48
CA ASN A 139 25.10 -22.76 -28.15
C ASN A 139 25.80 -21.60 -28.86
N GLU A 140 25.08 -20.86 -29.71
CA GLU A 140 25.62 -19.76 -30.51
C GLU A 140 24.71 -18.51 -30.44
N THR A 141 25.33 -17.34 -30.31
CA THR A 141 24.65 -16.04 -30.26
C THR A 141 25.22 -15.12 -31.33
N GLU A 142 24.35 -14.61 -32.21
CA GLU A 142 24.66 -13.47 -33.10
C GLU A 142 24.57 -12.13 -32.35
N GLU A 143 24.14 -12.17 -31.08
CA GLU A 143 24.01 -11.01 -30.20
C GLU A 143 25.35 -10.73 -29.50
N ASP A 144 25.73 -9.46 -29.42
CA ASP A 144 26.92 -8.99 -28.70
C ASP A 144 26.84 -9.27 -27.18
N PHE A 145 25.63 -9.40 -26.65
CA PHE A 145 25.37 -9.67 -25.24
C PHE A 145 24.40 -10.84 -25.08
N SER A 146 24.83 -11.86 -24.35
CA SER A 146 23.93 -12.90 -23.87
C SER A 146 23.10 -12.34 -22.71
N ALA A 147 21.82 -12.09 -22.94
CA ALA A 147 20.93 -11.56 -21.92
C ALA A 147 19.54 -12.21 -22.03
N ILE A 148 18.89 -12.42 -20.89
CA ILE A 148 17.51 -12.93 -20.86
C ILE A 148 16.67 -11.95 -20.07
N SER A 149 15.65 -11.43 -20.74
CA SER A 149 14.66 -10.57 -20.11
C SER A 149 13.64 -11.42 -19.37
N TYR A 150 13.09 -10.87 -18.30
CA TYR A 150 12.06 -11.50 -17.51
C TYR A 150 11.14 -10.46 -16.88
N MET A 151 9.91 -10.86 -16.65
CA MET A 151 8.87 -10.09 -15.96
C MET A 151 8.37 -10.92 -14.79
N ILE A 152 7.97 -10.24 -13.71
CA ILE A 152 7.37 -10.91 -12.56
C ILE A 152 6.00 -10.31 -12.30
N PHE A 153 5.00 -11.17 -12.16
CA PHE A 153 3.64 -10.79 -11.77
C PHE A 153 3.23 -11.47 -10.46
N ALA A 154 2.21 -10.92 -9.80
CA ALA A 154 1.92 -11.19 -8.39
C ALA A 154 1.60 -12.65 -8.07
N LYS A 155 0.82 -13.32 -8.92
CA LYS A 155 0.31 -14.67 -8.66
C LYS A 155 0.30 -15.51 -9.93
N PHE A 156 0.98 -16.64 -9.89
CA PHE A 156 0.99 -17.63 -10.97
C PHE A 156 -0.39 -18.26 -11.19
N SER A 157 -1.19 -18.43 -10.12
CA SER A 157 -2.56 -18.96 -10.18
C SER A 157 -3.48 -18.14 -11.08
N ASP A 158 -3.35 -16.80 -11.04
CA ASP A 158 -4.23 -15.90 -11.80
C ASP A 158 -4.09 -16.11 -13.31
N MET A 159 -2.89 -16.46 -13.77
CA MET A 159 -2.64 -16.85 -15.16
C MET A 159 -3.23 -18.24 -15.48
N LEU A 160 -3.12 -19.20 -14.55
CA LEU A 160 -3.68 -20.54 -14.76
C LEU A 160 -5.21 -20.53 -14.85
N GLU A 161 -5.86 -19.70 -14.04
CA GLU A 161 -7.31 -19.52 -14.00
C GLU A 161 -7.85 -18.66 -15.15
N SER A 162 -6.99 -17.84 -15.78
CA SER A 162 -7.38 -17.00 -16.91
C SER A 162 -7.79 -17.83 -18.14
N SER A 163 -8.89 -17.45 -18.78
CA SER A 163 -9.37 -18.13 -20.00
C SER A 163 -8.49 -17.85 -21.21
N ASP A 164 -7.90 -16.65 -21.28
CA ASP A 164 -6.97 -16.23 -22.34
C ASP A 164 -5.64 -15.78 -21.71
N LYS A 165 -4.67 -16.70 -21.74
CA LYS A 165 -3.32 -16.48 -21.19
C LYS A 165 -2.54 -15.45 -21.99
N ALA A 166 -2.78 -15.34 -23.31
CA ALA A 166 -2.06 -14.40 -24.15
C ALA A 166 -2.49 -12.96 -23.84
N ALA A 167 -3.80 -12.73 -23.66
CA ALA A 167 -4.32 -11.44 -23.22
C ALA A 167 -3.81 -11.07 -21.81
N PHE A 168 -3.80 -12.03 -20.88
CA PHE A 168 -3.27 -11.82 -19.53
C PHE A 168 -1.80 -11.40 -19.55
N MET A 169 -0.97 -12.09 -20.35
CA MET A 169 0.45 -11.77 -20.49
C MET A 169 0.69 -10.40 -21.11
N MET A 170 -0.11 -10.01 -22.10
CA MET A 170 -0.05 -8.68 -22.72
C MET A 170 -0.38 -7.56 -21.71
N ASP A 171 -1.40 -7.76 -20.88
CA ASP A 171 -1.76 -6.80 -19.82
C ASP A 171 -0.70 -6.75 -18.72
N CYS A 172 -0.06 -7.89 -18.42
CA CYS A 172 1.06 -7.91 -17.49
C CYS A 172 2.24 -7.09 -18.02
N GLU A 173 2.61 -7.25 -19.30
CA GLU A 173 3.74 -6.49 -19.88
C GLU A 173 3.52 -4.97 -19.87
N ARG A 174 2.26 -4.52 -19.95
CA ARG A 174 1.92 -3.09 -19.83
C ARG A 174 2.05 -2.56 -18.40
N ASN A 175 1.76 -3.41 -17.41
CA ASN A 175 1.58 -2.99 -16.02
C ASN A 175 2.80 -3.27 -15.14
N TYR A 176 3.56 -4.33 -15.41
CA TYR A 176 4.69 -4.77 -14.61
C TYR A 176 6.03 -4.33 -15.20
N SER A 177 7.06 -4.24 -14.36
CA SER A 177 8.42 -3.96 -14.82
C SER A 177 9.10 -5.20 -15.38
N MET A 178 9.77 -5.01 -16.52
CA MET A 178 10.69 -5.99 -17.08
C MET A 178 12.11 -5.73 -16.60
N TRP A 179 12.83 -6.82 -16.34
CA TRP A 179 14.21 -6.83 -15.92
C TRP A 179 15.01 -7.75 -16.85
N THR A 180 16.33 -7.59 -16.87
CA THR A 180 17.20 -8.42 -17.70
C THR A 180 18.37 -8.89 -16.87
N PHE A 181 18.63 -10.20 -16.86
CA PHE A 181 19.86 -10.74 -16.27
C PHE A 181 20.86 -11.07 -17.38
N SER A 182 22.13 -10.85 -17.07
CA SER A 182 23.24 -11.17 -17.97
C SER A 182 23.53 -12.67 -17.95
N GLY A 183 23.86 -13.21 -19.11
CA GLY A 183 24.34 -14.57 -19.31
C GLY A 183 25.84 -14.70 -19.02
N GLY A 184 26.29 -15.93 -18.78
CA GLY A 184 27.72 -16.25 -18.56
C GLY A 184 28.14 -16.31 -17.09
N PHE A 185 27.33 -15.79 -16.17
CA PHE A 185 27.55 -15.95 -14.73
C PHE A 185 26.23 -16.13 -13.97
N ARG A 186 26.35 -16.56 -12.72
CA ARG A 186 25.20 -16.77 -11.84
C ARG A 186 24.73 -15.44 -11.26
N THR A 187 23.50 -15.06 -11.55
CA THR A 187 22.85 -13.87 -10.96
C THR A 187 21.90 -14.28 -9.84
N TRP A 188 22.09 -13.72 -8.64
CA TRP A 188 21.18 -13.89 -7.52
C TRP A 188 20.16 -12.77 -7.50
N VAL A 189 18.89 -13.10 -7.72
CA VAL A 189 17.79 -12.12 -7.72
C VAL A 189 17.03 -12.24 -6.41
N LYS A 190 17.19 -11.22 -5.54
CA LYS A 190 16.36 -11.06 -4.35
C LYS A 190 15.21 -10.11 -4.68
N MET A 191 14.04 -10.70 -4.89
CA MET A 191 12.82 -9.95 -5.19
C MET A 191 12.03 -9.63 -3.92
N SER A 192 11.26 -8.55 -3.97
CA SER A 192 10.24 -8.25 -2.97
C SER A 192 8.97 -7.82 -3.67
N LEU A 193 7.83 -8.18 -3.09
CA LEU A 193 6.53 -7.75 -3.58
C LEU A 193 6.17 -6.40 -2.94
N VAL A 194 5.81 -5.42 -3.77
CA VAL A 194 5.19 -4.18 -3.34
C VAL A 194 3.76 -4.15 -3.89
N LYS A 195 2.80 -4.03 -2.97
CA LYS A 195 1.38 -3.88 -3.31
C LYS A 195 1.01 -2.41 -3.19
N THR A 196 0.50 -1.83 -4.27
CA THR A 196 0.02 -0.45 -4.33
C THR A 196 -1.48 -0.46 -4.53
N SER A 197 -2.23 0.04 -3.56
CA SER A 197 -3.68 0.26 -3.70
C SER A 197 -3.92 1.61 -4.36
N GLY A 198 -4.28 1.60 -5.64
CA GLY A 198 -4.66 2.80 -6.40
C GLY A 198 -6.16 3.12 -6.27
N ARG A 199 -6.68 3.85 -7.27
CA ARG A 199 -8.06 4.36 -7.41
C ARG A 199 -9.11 3.23 -7.54
N GLY A 200 -9.25 2.40 -6.51
CA GLY A 200 -10.11 1.22 -6.45
C GLY A 200 -9.48 -0.09 -6.93
N ASN A 201 -8.36 -0.01 -7.66
CA ASN A 201 -7.64 -1.19 -8.16
C ASN A 201 -6.31 -1.39 -7.44
N GLU A 202 -6.03 -2.64 -7.08
CA GLU A 202 -4.73 -3.05 -6.55
C GLU A 202 -3.79 -3.30 -7.72
N SER A 203 -2.70 -2.54 -7.79
CA SER A 203 -1.57 -2.83 -8.65
C SER A 203 -0.46 -3.47 -7.83
N TYR A 204 0.25 -4.39 -8.45
CA TYR A 204 1.37 -5.07 -7.85
C TYR A 204 2.61 -4.67 -8.63
N TYR A 205 3.69 -4.36 -7.94
CA TYR A 205 4.98 -4.09 -8.55
C TYR A 205 6.03 -4.87 -7.77
N LEU A 206 6.91 -5.58 -8.47
CA LEU A 206 8.02 -6.30 -7.84
C LEU A 206 9.33 -5.56 -8.08
N PRO A 207 9.77 -4.69 -7.15
CA PRO A 207 11.12 -4.19 -7.19
C PRO A 207 12.13 -5.30 -6.85
N ILE A 208 13.23 -5.32 -7.59
CA ILE A 208 14.43 -6.04 -7.19
C ILE A 208 15.16 -5.13 -6.20
N PHE A 209 15.36 -5.59 -4.97
CA PHE A 209 15.94 -4.76 -3.93
C PHE A 209 17.44 -4.52 -4.19
N VAL A 210 17.79 -3.31 -4.63
CA VAL A 210 19.09 -2.69 -4.34
C VAL A 210 18.80 -1.51 -3.42
N ASN A 211 18.82 -1.78 -2.11
CA ASN A 211 18.72 -0.84 -0.98
C ASN A 211 17.81 0.38 -1.20
N PHE A 212 16.55 0.31 -0.74
CA PHE A 212 15.69 1.49 -0.68
C PHE A 212 15.38 1.95 0.75
N SER A 213 15.68 3.21 0.96
CA SER A 213 15.54 4.02 2.16
C SER A 213 14.10 4.05 2.67
N ARG A 214 13.94 3.98 4.01
CA ARG A 214 12.67 4.18 4.72
C ARG A 214 12.14 5.59 4.45
N ILE A 215 10.88 5.71 4.03
CA ILE A 215 10.21 7.02 3.89
C ILE A 215 8.85 7.00 4.61
N ILE A 216 8.55 8.16 5.17
CA ILE A 216 7.61 8.49 6.24
C ILE A 216 6.14 8.21 5.87
N VAL A 217 5.40 7.75 6.88
CA VAL A 217 3.95 7.50 6.84
C VAL A 217 3.18 8.82 6.74
N THR A 218 2.53 9.07 5.60
CA THR A 218 1.45 10.05 5.49
C THR A 218 0.12 9.34 5.27
N ALA A 219 -0.79 9.49 6.25
CA ALA A 219 -2.19 9.03 6.30
C ALA A 219 -2.46 7.60 6.79
N ASN A 220 -2.09 7.29 8.04
CA ASN A 220 -2.87 6.33 8.83
C ASN A 220 -4.23 6.98 9.18
N PRO A 221 -5.39 6.31 8.96
CA PRO A 221 -6.70 6.82 9.34
C PRO A 221 -6.76 7.39 10.77
N TRP A 222 -6.09 6.73 11.72
CA TRP A 222 -6.03 7.16 13.11
C TRP A 222 -5.35 8.53 13.29
N ASN A 223 -4.32 8.83 12.50
CA ASN A 223 -3.62 10.11 12.57
C ASN A 223 -4.52 11.24 12.03
N THR A 224 -5.18 11.00 10.90
CA THR A 224 -6.12 11.98 10.31
C THR A 224 -7.30 12.26 11.26
N ILE A 225 -7.86 11.22 11.88
CA ILE A 225 -8.93 11.36 12.89
C ILE A 225 -8.42 12.16 14.09
N ALA A 226 -7.22 11.89 14.59
CA ALA A 226 -6.65 12.63 15.71
C ALA A 226 -6.48 14.13 15.39
N ILE A 227 -6.03 14.46 14.17
CA ILE A 227 -5.91 15.85 13.69
C ILE A 227 -7.30 16.50 13.64
N LEU A 228 -8.30 15.82 13.06
CA LEU A 228 -9.67 16.33 12.99
C LEU A 228 -10.25 16.60 14.39
N CYS A 229 -10.09 15.67 15.33
CA CYS A 229 -10.48 15.86 16.72
C CYS A 229 -9.80 17.08 17.35
N GLY A 230 -8.50 17.28 17.10
CA GLY A 230 -7.75 18.44 17.54
C GLY A 230 -8.30 19.76 16.98
N VAL A 231 -8.63 19.80 15.69
CA VAL A 231 -9.22 20.97 15.01
C VAL A 231 -10.60 21.29 15.60
N PHE A 232 -11.47 20.28 15.79
CA PHE A 232 -12.79 20.49 16.40
C PHE A 232 -12.67 21.05 17.82
N MET A 233 -11.80 20.47 18.66
CA MET A 233 -11.57 20.97 20.02
C MET A 233 -11.03 22.40 20.03
N ALA A 234 -10.11 22.73 19.12
CA ALA A 234 -9.57 24.08 18.99
C ALA A 234 -10.66 25.09 18.60
N LEU A 235 -11.54 24.73 17.66
CA LEU A 235 -12.67 25.56 17.24
C LEU A 235 -13.65 25.83 18.39
N PHE A 236 -14.04 24.79 19.14
CA PHE A 236 -14.93 24.96 20.30
C PHE A 236 -14.31 25.85 21.37
N LYS A 237 -13.03 25.62 21.69
CA LYS A 237 -12.31 26.42 22.68
C LYS A 237 -12.17 27.88 22.23
N ALA A 238 -11.87 28.12 20.96
CA ALA A 238 -11.81 29.46 20.38
C ALA A 238 -13.18 30.18 20.43
N ALA A 239 -14.28 29.46 20.18
CA ALA A 239 -15.63 30.01 20.27
C ALA A 239 -15.98 30.45 21.71
N ASP A 240 -15.58 29.67 22.72
CA ASP A 240 -15.79 30.04 24.13
C ASP A 240 -14.91 31.21 24.55
N PHE A 241 -13.66 31.28 24.09
CA PHE A 241 -12.83 32.47 24.27
C PHE A 241 -13.44 33.71 23.61
N ALA A 242 -13.99 33.58 22.40
CA ALA A 242 -14.66 34.69 21.72
C ALA A 242 -15.86 35.20 22.53
N LYS A 243 -16.69 34.30 23.09
CA LYS A 243 -17.80 34.70 23.98
C LYS A 243 -17.30 35.44 25.22
N LEU A 244 -16.20 34.98 25.82
CA LEU A 244 -15.60 35.63 26.98
C LEU A 244 -15.07 37.02 26.63
N SER A 245 -14.36 37.15 25.51
CA SER A 245 -13.83 38.40 24.97
C SER A 245 -14.94 39.40 24.69
N ILE A 246 -16.05 38.98 24.08
CA ILE A 246 -17.23 39.85 23.85
C ILE A 246 -17.79 40.36 25.19
N LYS A 247 -17.97 39.47 26.19
CA LYS A 247 -18.43 39.88 27.53
C LYS A 247 -17.47 40.88 28.17
N TRP A 248 -16.17 40.67 28.03
CA TRP A 248 -15.13 41.57 28.54
C TRP A 248 -15.16 42.94 27.86
N THR A 249 -15.27 42.99 26.54
CA THR A 249 -15.39 44.23 25.76
C THR A 249 -16.64 45.02 26.16
N ILE A 250 -17.78 44.35 26.33
CA ILE A 250 -19.01 44.99 26.83
C ILE A 250 -18.80 45.56 28.24
N LYS A 251 -18.13 44.80 29.13
CA LYS A 251 -17.83 45.24 30.50
C LYS A 251 -16.91 46.47 30.51
N ILE A 252 -15.87 46.49 29.67
CA ILE A 252 -14.95 47.62 29.50
C ILE A 252 -15.70 48.85 28.96
N ARG A 253 -16.51 48.70 27.91
CA ARG A 253 -17.31 49.80 27.35
C ARG A 253 -18.23 50.42 28.41
N LYS A 254 -18.93 49.59 29.20
CA LYS A 254 -19.76 50.06 30.32
C LYS A 254 -18.97 50.76 31.43
N ARG A 255 -17.69 50.41 31.63
CA ARG A 255 -16.82 51.10 32.60
C ARG A 255 -16.37 52.47 32.06
N HIS A 256 -15.93 52.54 30.81
CA HIS A 256 -15.57 53.82 30.18
C HIS A 256 -16.73 54.81 30.15
N LEU A 257 -17.94 54.36 29.82
CA LEU A 257 -19.12 55.22 29.81
C LEU A 257 -19.42 55.79 31.21
N ARG A 258 -19.33 54.95 32.26
CA ARG A 258 -19.52 55.38 33.65
C ARG A 258 -18.45 56.35 34.14
N ALA A 259 -17.18 56.16 33.74
CA ALA A 259 -16.12 57.10 34.04
C ALA A 259 -16.38 58.46 33.37
N LYS A 260 -16.75 58.46 32.08
CA LYS A 260 -17.05 59.69 31.34
C LYS A 260 -18.22 60.48 31.93
N ILE A 261 -19.26 59.80 32.44
CA ILE A 261 -20.39 60.44 33.15
C ILE A 261 -19.94 61.07 34.48
N ARG A 262 -19.03 60.42 35.22
CA ARG A 262 -18.51 60.99 36.48
C ARG A 262 -17.70 62.26 36.25
N GLU A 263 -16.85 62.28 35.23
CA GLU A 263 -16.09 63.49 34.84
C GLU A 263 -17.02 64.64 34.47
N LEU A 264 -18.09 64.39 33.71
CA LEU A 264 -19.08 65.41 33.33
C LEU A 264 -19.83 66.00 34.53
N ASN A 265 -20.18 65.17 35.52
CA ASN A 265 -20.87 65.62 36.72
C ASN A 265 -19.98 66.38 37.72
N GLN A 266 -18.65 66.34 37.56
CA GLN A 266 -17.72 67.09 38.40
C GLN A 266 -17.46 68.52 37.90
N ILE A 267 -17.90 68.84 36.68
CA ILE A 267 -17.67 70.13 36.02
C ILE A 267 -18.92 71.05 36.12
N SER A 268 -20.09 70.51 36.51
CA SER A 268 -21.31 71.28 36.81
C SER A 268 -21.42 71.63 38.29
#